data_AF-A0A2W5YGF0-F1
#
_entry.id   AF-A0A2W5YGF0-F1
#
_cell.length_a   1.000
_cell.length_b   1.000
_cell.length_c   1.000
_cell.angle_alpha   90.00
_cell.angle_beta   90.00
_cell.angle_gamma   90.00
#
_symmetry.space_group_name_H-M   'P 1'
#
loop_
_entity.id
_entity.type
_entity.pdbx_description
1 polymer ?
#
loop_
_entity_poly.entity_id
_entity_poly.type
_entity_poly.pdbx_seq_one_letter_code
_entity_poly.pdbx_strand_id
1 'polypeptide(L)'
;MHVLLLAADAATAETLADAWRAAAAGTVEPAVLPAAEPDGDERDGGRRETGGVLVPVAALGLTRAHLPAHPQEERLRRLVAAADLVVVHVERLDAAALRAAPLGLAGRVAGERALPVVVLAGRSEVARREWSAAGVSGVHVVGADGPEGGLAPTPENADGVGDGGAAAAVADGGRAARVARAARTWAPRWA
;
A
#
# COMPACT_ATOMS: atom_id res chain seq x y z
N MET A 1 5.23 16.58 11.54
CA MET A 1 4.62 15.31 11.11
C MET A 1 5.66 14.52 10.34
N HIS A 2 6.00 13.32 10.82
CA HIS A 2 6.86 12.36 10.15
C HIS A 2 6.01 11.28 9.48
N VAL A 3 6.15 11.15 8.16
CA VAL A 3 5.42 10.18 7.35
C VAL A 3 6.36 9.05 6.95
N LEU A 4 6.02 7.83 7.32
CA LEU A 4 6.66 6.64 6.77
C LEU A 4 5.89 6.21 5.52
N LEU A 5 6.54 6.24 4.35
CA LEU A 5 5.94 5.83 3.08
C LEU A 5 6.50 4.48 2.63
N LEU A 6 5.63 3.47 2.58
CA LEU A 6 5.97 2.09 2.24
C LEU A 6 5.53 1.78 0.80
N ALA A 7 6.44 1.24 0.00
CA ALA A 7 6.12 0.69 -1.33
C ALA A 7 6.85 -0.64 -1.58
N ALA A 8 6.47 -1.33 -2.65
CA ALA A 8 7.04 -2.62 -3.03
C ALA A 8 8.50 -2.52 -3.49
N ASP A 9 8.88 -1.39 -4.07
CA ASP A 9 10.23 -1.12 -4.57
C ASP A 9 10.67 0.32 -4.25
N ALA A 10 11.98 0.57 -4.37
CA ALA A 10 12.59 1.83 -3.98
C ALA A 10 12.22 2.99 -4.91
N ALA A 11 12.08 2.75 -6.22
CA ALA A 11 11.78 3.79 -7.18
C ALA A 11 10.37 4.33 -6.94
N THR A 12 9.39 3.44 -6.77
CA THR A 12 8.02 3.80 -6.42
C THR A 12 7.95 4.53 -5.08
N ALA A 13 8.70 4.08 -4.07
CA ALA A 13 8.74 4.75 -2.77
C ALA A 13 9.24 6.20 -2.88
N GLU A 14 10.32 6.44 -3.63
CA GLU A 14 10.88 7.78 -3.82
C GLU A 14 9.96 8.69 -4.62
N THR A 15 9.43 8.23 -5.76
CA THR A 15 8.50 9.03 -6.59
C THR A 15 7.27 9.46 -5.79
N LEU A 16 6.68 8.56 -5.01
CA LEU A 16 5.53 8.87 -4.16
C LEU A 16 5.91 9.80 -3.00
N ALA A 17 7.10 9.64 -2.42
CA ALA A 17 7.59 10.51 -1.37
C ALA A 17 7.86 11.93 -1.87
N ASP A 18 8.42 12.09 -3.08
CA ASP A 18 8.60 13.39 -3.73
C ASP A 18 7.26 14.09 -3.97
N ALA A 19 6.28 13.37 -4.50
CA ALA A 19 4.92 13.90 -4.70
C ALA A 19 4.25 14.31 -3.37
N TRP A 20 4.48 13.55 -2.29
CA TRP A 20 3.98 13.89 -0.96
C TRP A 20 4.68 15.13 -0.38
N ARG A 21 6.02 15.18 -0.42
CA ARG A 21 6.83 16.30 0.08
C ARG A 21 6.50 17.61 -0.64
N ALA A 22 6.22 17.55 -1.94
CA ALA A 22 5.80 18.73 -2.71
C ALA A 22 4.43 19.27 -2.27
N ALA A 23 3.57 18.42 -1.70
CA ALA A 23 2.17 18.75 -1.43
C ALA A 23 1.86 19.11 0.03
N ALA A 24 2.68 18.64 0.98
CA ALA A 24 2.43 18.77 2.41
C ALA A 24 3.70 19.11 3.20
N ALA A 25 3.53 19.78 4.34
CA ALA A 25 4.62 20.05 5.26
C ALA A 25 4.97 18.81 6.11
N GLY A 26 6.23 18.70 6.51
CA GLY A 26 6.73 17.59 7.33
C GLY A 26 7.91 16.88 6.68
N THR A 27 8.31 15.75 7.27
CA THR A 27 9.33 14.86 6.72
C THR A 27 8.67 13.59 6.20
N VAL A 28 9.13 13.09 5.06
CA VAL A 28 8.67 11.83 4.48
C VAL A 28 9.88 10.92 4.34
N GLU A 29 9.84 9.79 5.04
CA GLU A 29 10.82 8.72 4.96
C GLU A 29 10.28 7.61 4.05
N PRO A 30 10.80 7.47 2.81
CA PRO A 30 10.47 6.35 1.95
C PRO A 30 11.16 5.08 2.46
N ALA A 31 10.45 3.96 2.45
CA ALA A 31 11.01 2.66 2.76
C ALA A 31 10.38 1.55 1.91
N VAL A 32 11.19 0.56 1.57
CA VAL A 32 10.73 -0.62 0.86
C VAL A 32 10.25 -1.66 1.85
N LEU A 33 9.03 -2.15 1.64
CA LEU A 33 8.49 -3.33 2.27
C LEU A 33 7.90 -4.22 1.16
N PRO A 34 8.63 -5.26 0.73
CA PRO A 34 8.18 -6.09 -0.38
C PRO A 34 6.85 -6.75 -0.01
N ALA A 35 6.01 -6.97 -1.02
CA ALA A 35 4.87 -7.87 -0.86
C ALA A 35 5.40 -9.23 -0.39
N ALA A 36 4.62 -9.91 0.47
CA ALA A 36 4.91 -11.32 0.72
C ALA A 36 4.92 -12.01 -0.65
N GLU A 37 5.98 -12.76 -0.94
CA GLU A 37 5.96 -13.62 -2.12
C GLU A 37 4.70 -14.48 -1.99
N PRO A 38 3.86 -14.58 -3.05
CA PRO A 38 2.82 -15.58 -3.05
C PRO A 38 3.56 -16.91 -2.84
N ASP A 39 3.25 -17.62 -1.75
CA ASP A 39 3.84 -18.93 -1.48
C ASP A 39 3.87 -19.70 -2.80
N GLY A 40 5.08 -20.03 -3.27
CA GLY A 40 5.34 -20.59 -4.61
C GLY A 40 4.76 -21.99 -4.84
N ASP A 41 3.77 -22.40 -4.05
CA ASP A 41 3.09 -23.70 -4.04
C ASP A 41 1.83 -23.73 -4.93
N GLU A 42 1.71 -22.86 -5.95
CA GLU A 42 0.74 -23.06 -7.03
C GLU A 42 1.15 -24.17 -8.02
N ARG A 43 2.27 -24.87 -7.76
CA ARG A 43 2.65 -26.12 -8.44
C ARG A 43 2.41 -27.36 -7.56
N ASP A 44 1.32 -27.41 -6.81
CA ASP A 44 0.71 -28.72 -6.51
C ASP A 44 -0.81 -28.59 -6.36
N GLY A 45 -1.52 -29.38 -7.15
CA GLY A 45 -2.97 -29.39 -7.19
C GLY A 45 -3.56 -29.82 -5.85
N GLY A 46 -4.10 -28.87 -5.11
CA GLY A 46 -4.87 -29.17 -3.92
C GLY A 46 -4.81 -28.05 -2.90
N ARG A 47 -5.72 -27.09 -3.02
CA ARG A 47 -6.21 -26.35 -1.86
C ARG A 47 -6.74 -27.40 -0.88
N ARG A 48 -5.89 -27.89 0.01
CA ARG A 48 -6.32 -28.62 1.20
C ARG A 48 -7.12 -27.60 1.99
N GLU A 49 -8.43 -27.67 1.86
CA GLU A 49 -9.30 -27.29 2.96
C GLU A 49 -8.88 -28.17 4.13
N THR A 50 -7.90 -27.71 4.91
CA THR A 50 -7.66 -28.24 6.23
C THR A 50 -8.95 -28.00 6.99
N GLY A 51 -9.78 -29.04 7.08
CA GLY A 51 -10.87 -29.15 8.05
C GLY A 51 -10.27 -29.11 9.45
N GLY A 52 -9.79 -27.94 9.85
CA GLY A 52 -9.24 -27.68 11.15
C GLY A 52 -10.38 -27.30 12.08
N VAL A 53 -10.46 -27.99 13.22
CA VAL A 53 -11.29 -27.53 14.32
C VAL A 53 -10.70 -26.20 14.81
N LEU A 54 -11.48 -25.13 14.77
CA LEU A 54 -11.10 -23.86 15.40
C LEU A 54 -11.07 -24.07 16.91
N VAL A 55 -9.87 -24.18 17.46
CA VAL A 55 -9.66 -24.27 18.90
C VAL A 55 -9.33 -22.88 19.44
N PRO A 56 -10.18 -22.29 20.29
CA PRO A 56 -9.87 -21.01 20.94
C PRO A 56 -8.75 -21.21 21.95
N VAL A 57 -7.50 -21.08 21.50
CA VAL A 57 -6.28 -21.25 22.30
C VAL A 57 -6.27 -20.40 23.59
N ALA A 58 -6.90 -19.22 23.56
CA ALA A 58 -7.07 -18.38 24.74
C ALA A 58 -7.95 -19.03 25.82
N ALA A 59 -9.01 -19.76 25.41
CA ALA A 59 -9.88 -20.49 26.34
C ALA A 59 -9.17 -21.72 26.94
N LEU A 60 -8.13 -22.22 26.28
CA LEU A 60 -7.28 -23.31 26.78
C LEU A 60 -6.13 -22.82 27.68
N GLY A 61 -6.05 -21.52 27.98
CA GLY A 61 -4.92 -20.95 28.72
C GLY A 61 -3.58 -21.04 27.97
N LEU A 62 -3.61 -21.37 26.68
CA LEU A 62 -2.43 -21.45 25.84
C LEU A 62 -2.07 -20.05 25.37
N THR A 63 -0.93 -19.55 25.83
CA THR A 63 -0.30 -18.37 25.26
C THR A 63 0.45 -18.79 24.00
N ARG A 64 0.26 -18.07 22.90
CA ARG A 64 1.08 -18.27 21.70
C ARG A 64 2.53 -18.06 22.10
N ALA A 65 3.38 -19.06 21.85
CA ALA A 65 4.82 -18.88 21.96
C ALA A 65 5.21 -17.68 21.10
N HIS A 66 5.88 -16.71 21.72
CA HIS A 66 6.41 -15.56 21.01
C HIS A 66 7.55 -16.07 20.13
N LEU A 67 7.24 -16.36 18.87
CA LEU A 67 8.27 -16.64 17.87
C LEU A 67 9.14 -15.37 17.75
N PRO A 68 10.46 -15.51 17.57
CA PRO A 68 11.30 -14.35 17.30
C PRO A 68 10.74 -13.59 16.11
N ALA A 69 10.56 -12.28 16.27
CA ALA A 69 9.98 -11.45 15.24
C ALA A 69 10.79 -11.56 13.94
N HIS A 70 10.08 -11.69 12.81
CA HIS A 70 10.72 -11.68 11.51
C HIS A 70 11.56 -10.39 11.34
N PRO A 71 12.78 -10.43 10.78
CA PRO A 71 13.67 -9.26 10.73
C PRO A 71 13.04 -8.04 10.03
N GLN A 72 12.15 -8.27 9.06
CA GLN A 72 11.38 -7.20 8.41
C GLN A 72 10.36 -6.55 9.36
N GLU A 73 9.72 -7.33 10.22
CA GLU A 73 8.79 -6.80 11.23
C GLU A 73 9.53 -5.95 12.26
N GLU A 74 10.71 -6.39 12.70
CA GLU A 74 11.54 -5.61 13.63
C GLU A 74 12.10 -4.34 12.99
N ARG A 75 12.50 -4.39 11.72
CA ARG A 75 12.84 -3.19 10.95
C ARG A 75 11.64 -2.24 10.87
N LEU A 76 10.45 -2.76 10.57
CA LEU A 76 9.25 -1.93 10.47
C LEU A 76 8.87 -1.30 11.82
N ARG A 77 8.98 -2.02 12.93
CA ARG A 77 8.77 -1.46 14.28
C ARG A 77 9.66 -0.26 14.55
N ARG A 78 10.94 -0.34 14.18
CA ARG A 78 11.87 0.79 14.34
C ARG A 78 11.50 2.00 13.49
N LEU A 79 11.08 1.79 12.24
CA LEU A 79 10.63 2.87 11.36
C LEU A 79 9.34 3.51 11.86
N VAL A 80 8.34 2.69 12.18
CA VAL A 80 7.05 3.13 12.73
C VAL A 80 7.24 3.86 14.06
N ALA A 81 8.30 3.56 14.82
CA ALA A 81 8.54 4.19 16.11
C ALA A 81 8.80 5.70 16.03
N ALA A 82 9.29 6.19 14.89
CA ALA A 82 9.53 7.61 14.64
C ALA A 82 8.37 8.29 13.88
N ALA A 83 7.38 7.52 13.39
CA ALA A 83 6.33 8.02 12.50
C ALA A 83 5.08 8.52 13.25
N ASP A 84 4.46 9.54 12.68
CA ASP A 84 3.14 10.04 13.07
C ASP A 84 2.03 9.47 12.16
N LEU A 85 2.41 9.02 10.96
CA LEU A 85 1.51 8.51 9.92
C LEU A 85 2.25 7.44 9.10
N VAL A 86 1.58 6.32 8.84
CA VAL A 86 2.08 5.28 7.92
C VAL A 86 1.26 5.32 6.63
N VAL A 87 1.94 5.49 5.51
CA VAL A 87 1.34 5.45 4.17
C VAL A 87 1.83 4.19 3.46
N VAL A 88 0.92 3.37 2.95
CA VAL A 88 1.25 2.13 2.25
C VAL A 88 0.75 2.22 0.80
N HIS A 89 1.65 2.03 -0.15
CA HIS A 89 1.30 1.89 -1.55
C HIS A 89 1.03 0.43 -1.92
N VAL A 90 -0.08 0.18 -2.61
CA VAL A 90 -0.39 -1.13 -3.22
C VAL A 90 -1.01 -0.92 -4.61
N GLU A 91 -0.65 -1.76 -5.57
CA GLU A 91 -1.25 -1.69 -6.92
C GLU A 91 -2.75 -2.03 -6.89
N ARG A 92 -3.11 -3.11 -6.19
CA ARG A 92 -4.49 -3.52 -5.97
C ARG A 92 -4.78 -3.66 -4.48
N LEU A 93 -5.80 -2.95 -4.01
CA LEU A 93 -6.37 -3.16 -2.69
C LEU A 93 -7.57 -4.11 -2.78
N ASP A 94 -7.31 -5.40 -2.57
CA ASP A 94 -8.32 -6.46 -2.45
C ASP A 94 -8.33 -7.08 -1.04
N ALA A 95 -9.20 -8.05 -0.79
CA ALA A 95 -9.30 -8.72 0.50
C ALA A 95 -8.01 -9.48 0.89
N ALA A 96 -7.21 -9.95 -0.08
CA ALA A 96 -5.95 -10.63 0.19
C ALA A 96 -4.86 -9.62 0.61
N ALA A 97 -4.77 -8.49 -0.10
CA ALA A 97 -3.86 -7.39 0.22
C ALA A 97 -4.10 -6.85 1.64
N LEU A 98 -5.36 -6.77 2.11
CA LEU A 98 -5.67 -6.37 3.49
C LEU A 98 -5.03 -7.27 4.57
N ARG A 99 -4.74 -8.53 4.25
CA ARG A 99 -4.20 -9.52 5.20
C ARG A 99 -2.72 -9.81 5.00
N ALA A 100 -2.22 -9.67 3.78
CA ALA A 100 -0.84 -9.94 3.41
C ALA A 100 0.09 -8.75 3.64
N ALA A 101 1.40 -8.99 3.69
CA ALA A 101 2.37 -7.91 3.61
C ALA A 101 2.31 -7.24 2.21
N PRO A 102 2.49 -5.92 2.11
CA PRO A 102 2.94 -5.01 3.16
C PRO A 102 1.83 -4.53 4.13
N LEU A 103 0.57 -4.55 3.72
CA LEU A 103 -0.50 -3.83 4.43
C LEU A 103 -0.93 -4.49 5.75
N GLY A 104 -1.10 -5.81 5.78
CA GLY A 104 -1.46 -6.52 7.02
C GLY A 104 -0.36 -6.46 8.09
N LEU A 105 0.91 -6.40 7.67
CA LEU A 105 2.05 -6.21 8.56
C LEU A 105 2.11 -4.76 9.10
N ALA A 106 1.96 -3.77 8.22
CA ALA A 106 1.92 -2.35 8.60
C ALA A 106 0.74 -2.03 9.53
N GLY A 107 -0.46 -2.53 9.24
CA GLY A 107 -1.64 -2.35 10.08
C GLY A 107 -1.44 -2.90 11.50
N ARG A 108 -0.84 -4.09 11.62
CA ARG A 108 -0.52 -4.68 12.92
C ARG A 108 0.48 -3.82 13.70
N VAL A 109 1.63 -3.48 13.10
CA VAL A 109 2.71 -2.75 13.77
C VAL A 109 2.29 -1.31 14.12
N ALA A 110 1.58 -0.62 13.21
CA ALA A 110 1.04 0.72 13.49
C ALA A 110 -0.04 0.68 14.58
N GLY A 111 -0.87 -0.37 14.58
CA GLY A 111 -1.91 -0.60 15.59
C GLY A 111 -1.37 -0.73 17.02
N GLU A 112 -0.18 -1.31 17.20
CA GLU A 112 0.51 -1.36 18.52
C GLU A 112 0.75 0.03 19.12
N ARG A 113 0.79 1.06 18.28
CA ARG A 113 1.05 2.47 18.66
C ARG A 113 -0.12 3.41 18.37
N ALA A 114 -1.27 2.88 17.98
CA ALA A 114 -2.45 3.65 17.56
C ALA A 114 -2.14 4.70 16.45
N LEU A 115 -1.20 4.38 15.55
CA LEU A 115 -0.84 5.26 14.44
C LEU A 115 -1.82 5.06 13.26
N PRO A 116 -2.26 6.15 12.60
CA PRO A 116 -3.10 6.05 11.41
C PRO A 116 -2.35 5.38 10.26
N VAL A 117 -3.06 4.50 9.54
CA VAL A 117 -2.56 3.84 8.33
C VAL A 117 -3.39 4.27 7.14
N VAL A 118 -2.74 4.83 6.12
CA VAL A 118 -3.38 5.31 4.89
C VAL A 118 -2.86 4.51 3.71
N VAL A 119 -3.77 4.10 2.82
CA VAL A 119 -3.40 3.35 1.62
C VAL A 119 -3.47 4.24 0.39
N LEU A 120 -2.40 4.27 -0.39
CA LEU A 120 -2.38 4.75 -1.77
C LEU A 120 -2.56 3.53 -2.68
N ALA A 121 -3.74 3.36 -3.25
CA ALA A 121 -4.08 2.18 -4.05
C ALA A 121 -4.07 2.52 -5.55
N GLY A 122 -3.48 1.67 -6.40
CA GLY A 122 -3.67 1.79 -7.85
C GLY A 122 -5.14 1.60 -8.24
N ARG A 123 -5.81 0.62 -7.61
CA ARG A 123 -7.25 0.36 -7.63
C ARG A 123 -7.75 -0.22 -6.31
N SER A 124 -9.03 -0.03 -6.00
CA SER A 124 -9.68 -0.57 -4.79
C SER A 124 -10.86 -1.47 -5.15
N GLU A 125 -10.84 -2.69 -4.62
CA GLU A 125 -11.90 -3.71 -4.75
C GLU A 125 -12.60 -4.00 -3.41
N VAL A 126 -12.19 -3.33 -2.33
CA VAL A 126 -12.73 -3.49 -0.98
C VAL A 126 -13.63 -2.32 -0.58
N ALA A 127 -14.66 -2.61 0.21
CA ALA A 127 -15.56 -1.63 0.79
C ALA A 127 -14.97 -0.98 2.04
N ARG A 128 -15.55 0.17 2.44
CA ARG A 128 -15.15 0.94 3.63
C ARG A 128 -15.11 0.13 4.92
N ARG A 129 -16.11 -0.72 5.13
CA ARG A 129 -16.19 -1.56 6.33
C ARG A 129 -15.03 -2.54 6.40
N GLU A 130 -14.59 -3.08 5.26
CA GLU A 130 -13.53 -4.09 5.19
C GLU A 130 -12.17 -3.50 5.51
N TRP A 131 -11.80 -2.37 4.87
CA TRP A 131 -10.50 -1.75 5.16
C TRP A 131 -10.47 -1.13 6.57
N SER A 132 -11.60 -0.62 7.08
CA SER A 132 -11.65 -0.12 8.45
C SER A 132 -11.48 -1.24 9.48
N ALA A 133 -12.04 -2.42 9.23
CA ALA A 133 -11.83 -3.60 10.08
C ALA A 133 -10.38 -4.10 10.05
N ALA A 134 -9.65 -3.83 8.98
CA ALA A 134 -8.22 -4.12 8.85
C ALA A 134 -7.31 -3.05 9.51
N GLY A 135 -7.88 -2.05 10.20
CA GLY A 135 -7.12 -0.98 10.85
C GLY A 135 -6.64 0.12 9.90
N VAL A 136 -7.13 0.16 8.66
CA VAL A 136 -6.84 1.25 7.72
C VAL A 136 -7.71 2.46 8.08
N SER A 137 -7.10 3.64 8.15
CA SER A 137 -7.76 4.91 8.46
C SER A 137 -8.33 5.59 7.20
N GLY A 138 -7.73 5.37 6.04
CA GLY A 138 -8.29 5.78 4.76
C GLY A 138 -7.58 5.24 3.54
N VAL A 139 -8.25 5.34 2.40
CA VAL A 139 -7.79 4.82 1.11
C VAL A 139 -7.92 5.91 0.06
N HIS A 140 -6.89 6.09 -0.76
CA HIS A 140 -6.86 7.02 -1.89
C HIS A 140 -6.45 6.29 -3.15
N VAL A 141 -7.29 6.33 -4.19
CA VAL A 141 -6.98 5.71 -5.48
C VAL A 141 -6.10 6.64 -6.30
N VAL A 142 -4.87 6.21 -6.62
CA VAL A 142 -3.84 7.00 -7.31
C VAL A 142 -3.54 6.52 -8.73
N GLY A 143 -4.14 5.40 -9.18
CA GLY A 143 -3.88 4.79 -10.50
C GLY A 143 -2.67 3.85 -10.49
N ALA A 144 -2.67 2.89 -11.42
CA ALA A 144 -1.61 1.89 -11.54
C ALA A 144 -0.36 2.44 -12.22
N ASP A 145 0.79 1.85 -11.90
CA ASP A 145 2.06 2.06 -12.61
C ASP A 145 2.08 1.27 -13.91
N GLY A 146 1.41 1.78 -14.94
CA GLY A 146 1.46 1.21 -16.26
C GLY A 146 1.31 2.29 -17.34
N PRO A 147 2.01 2.17 -18.48
CA PRO A 147 1.60 2.90 -19.67
C PRO A 147 0.16 2.52 -19.92
N GLU A 148 -0.72 3.52 -20.06
CA GLU A 148 -2.15 3.31 -20.16
C GLU A 148 -2.46 2.12 -21.07
N GLY A 149 -3.24 1.16 -20.55
CA GLY A 149 -3.94 0.21 -21.39
C GLY A 149 -4.78 1.03 -22.34
N GLY A 150 -4.25 1.24 -23.55
CA GLY A 150 -4.94 1.85 -24.66
C GLY A 150 -6.19 1.06 -24.97
N LEU A 151 -7.30 1.49 -24.39
CA LEU A 151 -8.52 1.61 -25.18
C LEU A 151 -8.51 3.03 -25.73
N ALA A 152 -7.67 3.24 -26.74
CA ALA A 152 -7.87 4.35 -27.65
C ALA A 152 -9.30 4.23 -28.20
N PRO A 153 -10.08 5.31 -28.28
CA PRO A 153 -11.28 5.29 -29.11
C PRO A 153 -10.84 4.89 -30.53
N THR A 154 -11.47 3.87 -31.11
CA THR A 154 -11.17 3.37 -32.45
C THR A 154 -11.05 4.56 -33.41
N PRO A 155 -9.86 4.85 -33.97
CA PRO A 155 -9.73 5.90 -34.96
C PRO A 155 -10.14 5.28 -36.30
N GLU A 156 -11.44 5.28 -36.56
CA GLU A 156 -11.86 5.37 -37.95
C GLU A 156 -11.62 6.83 -38.35
N ASN A 157 -10.50 7.05 -39.04
CA ASN A 157 -9.95 8.33 -39.56
C ASN A 157 -8.97 9.07 -38.63
N ALA A 158 -7.67 8.84 -38.85
CA ALA A 158 -6.72 9.90 -39.22
C ALA A 158 -5.32 9.31 -39.45
N ASP A 159 -4.87 9.33 -40.71
CA ASP A 159 -3.45 9.33 -41.04
C ASP A 159 -2.76 10.51 -40.35
N GLY A 160 -1.65 10.26 -39.64
CA GLY A 160 -0.88 11.34 -39.02
C GLY A 160 0.25 10.88 -38.12
N VAL A 161 1.44 10.82 -38.69
CA VAL A 161 2.75 10.62 -38.04
C VAL A 161 3.00 11.64 -36.92
N GLY A 162 3.49 11.20 -35.74
CA GLY A 162 4.23 12.08 -34.81
C GLY A 162 4.23 11.71 -33.32
N ASP A 163 5.43 11.49 -32.77
CA ASP A 163 5.88 11.66 -31.37
C ASP A 163 5.40 10.72 -30.24
N GLY A 164 6.22 9.69 -29.96
CA GLY A 164 6.06 8.73 -28.86
C GLY A 164 6.67 9.14 -27.51
N GLY A 165 6.99 10.42 -27.28
CA GLY A 165 7.68 10.88 -26.06
C GLY A 165 6.79 11.51 -24.97
N ALA A 166 5.56 11.89 -25.29
CA ALA A 166 4.74 12.72 -24.38
C ALA A 166 3.76 11.94 -23.48
N ALA A 167 3.44 10.68 -23.81
CA ALA A 167 2.38 9.93 -23.10
C ALA A 167 2.77 9.53 -21.67
N ALA A 168 4.06 9.20 -21.43
CA ALA A 168 4.52 8.81 -20.10
C ALA A 168 4.48 9.97 -19.09
N ALA A 169 4.79 11.20 -19.52
CA ALA A 169 4.81 12.38 -18.65
C ALA A 169 3.41 12.84 -18.21
N VAL A 170 2.36 12.61 -19.03
CA VAL A 170 0.98 12.99 -18.70
C VAL A 170 0.35 12.02 -17.69
N ALA A 171 0.65 10.72 -17.80
CA ALA A 171 0.18 9.70 -16.86
C ALA A 171 0.79 9.89 -15.46
N ASP A 172 2.10 10.20 -15.41
CA ASP A 172 2.83 10.44 -14.16
C ASP A 172 2.32 11.70 -13.44
N GLY A 173 1.97 12.75 -14.20
CA GLY A 173 1.32 13.95 -13.66
C GLY A 173 -0.03 13.66 -13.00
N GLY A 174 -0.80 12.70 -13.52
CA GLY A 174 -2.08 12.29 -12.95
C GLY A 174 -1.94 11.55 -11.61
N ARG A 175 -0.94 10.68 -11.49
CA ARG A 175 -0.65 9.96 -10.24
C ARG A 175 -0.09 10.92 -9.19
N ALA A 176 0.93 11.71 -9.51
CA ALA A 176 1.51 12.68 -8.60
C ALA A 176 0.47 13.68 -8.07
N ALA A 177 -0.44 14.17 -8.93
CA ALA A 177 -1.53 15.05 -8.51
C ALA A 177 -2.52 14.39 -7.52
N ARG A 178 -2.81 13.10 -7.70
CA ARG A 178 -3.67 12.32 -6.80
C ARG A 178 -2.99 12.05 -5.46
N VAL A 179 -1.71 11.71 -5.47
CA VAL A 179 -0.88 11.60 -4.24
C VAL A 179 -0.84 12.93 -3.50
N ALA A 180 -0.60 14.03 -4.22
CA ALA A 180 -0.58 15.37 -3.65
C ALA A 180 -1.93 15.75 -3.00
N ARG A 181 -3.05 15.31 -3.58
CA ARG A 181 -4.38 15.50 -2.98
C ARG A 181 -4.53 14.70 -1.70
N ALA A 182 -4.12 13.43 -1.69
CA ALA A 182 -4.14 12.58 -0.50
C ALA A 182 -3.28 13.18 0.62
N ALA A 183 -2.08 13.66 0.29
CA ALA A 183 -1.17 14.33 1.21
C ALA A 183 -1.84 15.54 1.88
N ARG A 184 -2.49 16.43 1.12
CA ARG A 184 -3.20 17.60 1.68
C ARG A 184 -4.36 17.22 2.61
N THR A 185 -4.98 16.06 2.42
CA THR A 185 -6.07 15.58 3.30
C THR A 185 -5.54 15.08 4.64
N TRP A 186 -4.42 14.36 4.64
CA TRP A 186 -3.90 13.68 5.84
C TRP A 186 -2.82 14.46 6.57
N ALA A 187 -2.17 15.39 5.88
CA ALA A 187 -1.15 16.27 6.40
C ALA A 187 -1.62 17.72 6.24
N PRO A 188 -2.72 18.14 6.90
CA PRO A 188 -3.13 19.53 6.85
C PRO A 188 -1.96 20.39 7.31
N ARG A 189 -1.76 21.54 6.66
CA ARG A 189 -0.77 22.54 7.06
C ARG A 189 -1.19 23.13 8.40
N TRP A 190 -0.91 22.42 9.49
CA TRP A 190 -0.82 23.04 10.81
C TRP A 190 0.53 23.72 10.86
N ALA A 191 0.54 24.95 10.35
CA ALA A 191 1.59 25.93 10.54
C ALA A 191 1.20 26.84 11.71
#